data_AF-C6LIM8-F1
#
_entry.id   AF-C6LIM8-F1
#
_cell.length_a   1.000
_cell.length_b   1.000
_cell.length_c   1.000
_cell.angle_alpha   90.00
_cell.angle_beta   90.00
_cell.angle_gamma   90.00
#
_symmetry.space_group_name_H-M   'P 1'
#
loop_
_entity.id
_entity.type
_entity.pdbx_description
1 polymer ?
#
loop_
_entity_poly.entity_id
_entity_poly.type
_entity_poly.pdbx_seq_one_letter_code
_entity_poly.pdbx_strand_id
1 'polypeptide(L)'
;MKTYKEDETMYQIIKSVIESGRYELADMLGKIDRTWLQGSITEEEMTELVTLAREKATPENSYASLRNQVSKLFGIVAEQAKAIKANADAITMLQGGTVTPPVQEEYPEYVQPSGAHDAYNTGDKMTYTDGKRYICQMDGCVWDPDTYPQAWKEVTE
;
A
#
# COMPACT_ATOMS: atom_id res chain seq x y z
N MET A 1 37.50 -12.55 34.33
CA MET A 1 36.95 -11.20 34.56
C MET A 1 35.91 -10.97 33.47
N LYS A 2 34.62 -11.18 33.77
CA LYS A 2 33.54 -10.88 32.82
C LYS A 2 33.34 -9.37 32.86
N THR A 3 33.67 -8.69 31.77
CA THR A 3 33.34 -7.28 31.56
C THR A 3 31.83 -7.19 31.40
N TYR A 4 31.15 -6.68 32.43
CA TYR A 4 29.75 -6.32 32.34
C TYR A 4 29.69 -5.05 31.46
N LYS A 5 28.92 -5.10 30.36
CA LYS A 5 28.55 -3.88 29.63
C LYS A 5 27.81 -2.99 30.63
N GLU A 6 28.23 -1.73 30.74
CA GLU A 6 27.54 -0.72 31.54
C GLU A 6 26.04 -0.74 31.20
N ASP A 7 25.19 -0.70 32.23
CA ASP A 7 23.74 -0.59 32.04
C ASP A 7 23.45 0.70 31.26
N GLU A 8 23.08 0.58 29.97
CA GLU A 8 22.74 1.74 29.14
C GLU A 8 21.57 2.49 29.77
N THR A 9 21.76 3.79 30.03
CA THR A 9 20.70 4.63 30.58
C THR A 9 19.56 4.77 29.57
N MET A 10 18.35 5.09 30.05
CA MET A 10 17.19 5.25 29.17
C MET A 10 17.43 6.33 28.10
N TYR A 11 18.18 7.38 28.43
CA TYR A 11 18.65 8.37 27.48
C TYR A 11 19.46 7.75 26.33
N GLN A 12 20.45 6.89 26.62
CA GLN A 12 21.28 6.26 25.59
C GLN A 12 20.49 5.30 24.70
N ILE A 13 19.54 4.56 25.29
CA ILE A 13 18.64 3.67 24.55
C ILE A 13 17.81 4.47 23.55
N ILE A 14 17.16 5.54 24.00
CA ILE A 14 16.32 6.38 23.14
C ILE A 14 17.17 7.05 22.05
N LYS A 15 18.34 7.57 22.42
CA LYS A 15 19.29 8.18 21.48
C LYS A 15 19.70 7.23 20.37
N SER A 16 20.05 5.99 20.70
CA SER A 16 20.41 4.96 19.73
C SER A 16 19.28 4.65 18.75
N VAL A 17 18.03 4.58 19.23
CA VAL A 17 16.87 4.37 18.35
C VAL A 17 16.67 5.56 17.41
N ILE A 18 16.81 6.79 17.90
CA ILE A 18 16.72 7.99 17.07
C ILE A 18 17.83 8.02 16.02
N GLU A 19 19.07 7.68 16.38
CA GLU A 19 20.20 7.63 15.46
C GLU A 19 20.00 6.60 14.34
N SER A 20 19.26 5.52 14.62
CA SER A 20 18.93 4.51 13.60
C SER A 20 18.00 5.04 12.49
N GLY A 21 17.25 6.13 12.74
CA GLY A 21 16.27 6.69 11.80
C GLY A 21 15.01 5.82 11.59
N ARG A 22 14.91 4.67 12.27
CA ARG A 22 13.84 3.67 12.08
C ARG A 22 12.69 3.87 13.08
N TYR A 23 12.09 5.06 13.06
CA TYR A 23 10.95 5.40 13.91
C TYR A 23 9.99 6.32 13.17
N GLU A 24 8.73 6.31 13.61
CA GLU A 24 7.76 7.33 13.27
C GLU A 24 7.90 8.47 14.30
N LEU A 25 7.94 9.72 13.82
CA LEU A 25 8.28 10.89 14.63
C LEU A 25 7.29 11.10 15.78
N ALA A 26 5.99 11.03 15.53
CA ALA A 26 4.97 11.27 16.56
C ALA A 26 5.04 10.22 17.68
N ASP A 27 5.23 8.95 17.33
CA ASP A 27 5.44 7.86 18.28
C ASP A 27 6.70 8.06 19.12
N MET A 28 7.79 8.52 18.49
CA MET A 28 9.05 8.77 19.20
C MET A 28 8.94 9.93 20.18
N LEU A 29 8.33 11.05 19.76
CA LEU A 29 8.09 12.20 20.63
C LEU A 29 7.23 11.80 21.85
N GLY A 30 6.14 11.06 21.63
CA GLY A 30 5.29 10.58 22.73
C GLY A 30 6.01 9.62 23.70
N LYS A 31 6.99 8.84 23.21
CA LYS A 31 7.83 7.97 24.07
C LYS A 31 8.83 8.77 24.89
N ILE A 32 9.45 9.79 24.30
CA ILE A 32 10.36 10.70 25.01
C ILE A 32 9.62 11.41 26.15
N ASP A 33 8.45 12.01 25.87
CA ASP A 33 7.64 12.71 26.86
C ASP A 33 7.22 11.79 28.02
N ARG A 34 6.76 10.56 27.69
CA ARG A 34 6.38 9.57 28.71
C ARG A 34 7.57 9.19 29.61
N THR A 35 8.75 9.03 29.02
CA THR A 35 9.96 8.63 29.74
C THR A 35 10.42 9.73 30.71
N TRP A 36 10.32 10.99 30.28
CA TRP A 36 10.57 12.15 31.12
C TRP A 36 9.56 12.24 32.27
N LEU A 37 8.26 12.06 31.99
CA LEU A 37 7.21 12.04 33.03
C LEU A 37 7.42 10.92 34.07
N GLN A 38 8.05 9.82 33.68
CA GLN A 38 8.42 8.72 34.59
C GLN A 38 9.69 9.02 35.42
N GLY A 39 10.35 10.15 35.18
CA GLY A 39 11.60 10.53 35.85
C GLY A 39 12.81 9.70 35.43
N SER A 40 12.73 8.98 34.30
CA SER A 40 13.84 8.14 33.80
C SER A 40 14.86 8.92 32.98
N ILE A 41 14.55 10.16 32.61
CA ILE A 41 15.42 11.14 31.95
C ILE A 41 15.13 12.53 32.51
N THR A 42 16.09 13.46 32.43
CA THR A 42 15.90 14.86 32.84
C THR A 42 15.18 15.69 31.77
N GLU A 43 14.81 16.93 32.11
CA GLU A 43 14.20 17.87 31.15
C GLU A 43 15.20 18.27 30.04
N GLU A 44 16.48 18.40 30.38
CA GLU A 44 17.55 18.68 29.42
C GLU A 44 17.74 17.53 28.44
N GLU A 45 17.79 16.29 28.95
CA GLU A 45 17.89 15.07 28.14
C GLU A 45 16.67 14.91 27.23
N MET A 46 15.47 15.17 27.74
CA MET A 46 14.22 15.19 26.96
C MET A 46 14.32 16.19 25.81
N THR A 47 14.77 17.43 26.09
CA THR A 47 14.90 18.48 25.09
C THR A 47 15.91 18.12 23.99
N GLU A 48 17.05 17.52 24.35
CA GLU A 48 18.05 17.05 23.39
C GLU A 48 17.48 15.95 22.50
N LEU A 49 16.81 14.94 23.08
CA LEU A 49 16.24 13.83 22.34
C LEU A 49 15.11 14.29 21.39
N VAL A 50 14.26 15.23 21.81
CA VAL A 50 13.22 15.82 20.93
C VAL A 50 13.85 16.51 19.72
N THR A 51 14.91 17.28 19.95
CA THR A 51 15.63 17.98 18.87
C THR A 51 16.24 16.97 17.90
N LEU A 52 16.96 15.98 18.42
CA LEU A 52 17.59 14.94 17.62
C LEU A 52 16.56 14.11 16.83
N ALA A 53 15.41 13.78 17.43
CA ALA A 53 14.33 13.06 16.77
C ALA A 53 13.75 13.83 15.59
N ARG A 54 13.63 15.16 15.70
CA ARG A 54 13.14 15.98 14.57
C ARG A 54 14.16 16.07 13.44
N GLU A 55 15.45 16.16 13.77
CA GLU A 55 16.52 16.23 12.77
C GLU A 55 16.75 14.92 12.03
N LYS A 56 16.57 13.77 12.71
CA LYS A 56 16.84 12.43 12.16
C LYS A 56 15.62 11.76 11.55
N ALA A 57 14.42 12.32 11.72
CA ALA A 57 13.21 11.75 11.17
C ALA A 57 13.25 11.76 9.64
N THR A 58 12.94 10.62 9.03
CA THR A 58 12.75 10.54 7.58
C THR A 58 11.28 10.81 7.23
N PRO A 59 10.99 11.57 6.17
CA PRO A 59 9.61 11.82 5.73
C PRO A 59 8.82 10.53 5.49
N GLU A 60 9.46 9.50 4.94
CA GLU A 60 8.84 8.23 4.60
C GLU A 60 8.32 7.50 5.85
N ASN A 61 9.09 7.50 6.94
CA ASN A 61 8.71 6.83 8.18
C ASN A 61 7.71 7.66 8.99
N SER A 62 7.84 9.00 8.96
CA SER A 62 7.01 9.94 9.75
C SER A 62 5.55 9.97 9.32
N TYR A 63 5.22 9.49 8.11
CA TYR A 63 3.84 9.47 7.62
C TYR A 63 3.31 8.05 7.40
N ALA A 64 4.02 6.99 7.80
CA ALA A 64 3.64 5.61 7.49
C ALA A 64 2.22 5.27 7.99
N SER A 65 1.88 5.65 9.22
CA SER A 65 0.54 5.45 9.78
C SER A 65 -0.54 6.24 9.02
N LEU A 66 -0.26 7.50 8.68
CA LEU A 66 -1.18 8.33 7.89
C LEU A 66 -1.39 7.77 6.48
N ARG A 67 -0.33 7.28 5.83
CA ARG A 67 -0.38 6.65 4.51
C ARG A 67 -1.28 5.43 4.51
N ASN A 68 -1.20 4.61 5.57
CA ASN A 68 -2.08 3.46 5.76
C ASN A 68 -3.54 3.89 5.95
N GLN A 69 -3.81 4.94 6.72
CA GLN A 69 -5.16 5.47 6.91
C GLN A 69 -5.74 6.03 5.60
N VAL A 70 -4.93 6.78 4.84
CA VAL A 70 -5.33 7.33 3.53
C VAL A 70 -5.60 6.21 2.53
N SER A 71 -4.76 5.17 2.47
CA SER A 71 -4.99 4.00 1.61
C SER A 71 -6.31 3.29 1.96
N LYS A 72 -6.58 3.08 3.25
CA LYS A 72 -7.87 2.51 3.70
C LYS A 72 -9.05 3.39 3.30
N LEU A 73 -8.95 4.70 3.47
CA LEU A 73 -9.99 5.65 3.07
C LEU A 73 -10.25 5.58 1.56
N PHE A 74 -9.20 5.55 0.74
CA PHE A 74 -9.34 5.38 -0.71
C PHE A 74 -10.06 4.07 -1.07
N GLY A 75 -9.72 2.96 -0.42
CA GLY A 75 -10.41 1.69 -0.63
C GLY A 75 -11.91 1.78 -0.29
N ILE A 76 -12.25 2.39 0.85
CA ILE A 76 -13.65 2.59 1.26
C ILE A 76 -14.39 3.46 0.24
N VAL A 77 -13.80 4.57 -0.19
CA VAL A 77 -14.42 5.49 -1.16
C VAL A 77 -14.63 4.80 -2.51
N ALA A 78 -13.68 3.98 -2.97
CA ALA A 78 -13.82 3.21 -4.21
C ALA A 78 -14.99 2.22 -4.15
N GLU A 79 -15.13 1.49 -3.04
CA GLU A 79 -16.24 0.55 -2.85
C GLU A 79 -17.59 1.28 -2.73
N GLN A 80 -17.63 2.42 -2.05
CA GLN A 80 -18.82 3.27 -2.00
C GLN A 80 -19.21 3.80 -3.38
N ALA A 81 -18.23 4.23 -4.19
CA ALA A 81 -18.50 4.70 -5.55
C ALA A 81 -19.12 3.60 -6.42
N LYS A 82 -18.63 2.36 -6.33
CA LYS A 82 -19.23 1.20 -7.01
C LYS A 82 -20.68 0.97 -6.56
N ALA A 83 -20.93 0.99 -5.25
CA ALA A 83 -22.28 0.81 -4.70
C ALA A 83 -23.24 1.91 -5.13
N ILE A 84 -22.80 3.17 -5.12
CA ILE A 84 -23.58 4.33 -5.60
C ILE A 84 -23.92 4.15 -7.08
N LYS A 85 -22.95 3.74 -7.91
CA LYS A 85 -23.19 3.49 -9.32
C LYS A 85 -24.23 2.38 -9.53
N ALA A 86 -24.09 1.26 -8.83
CA ALA A 86 -25.04 0.15 -8.92
C ALA A 86 -26.46 0.57 -8.52
N ASN A 87 -26.60 1.38 -7.47
CA ASN A 87 -27.89 1.92 -7.06
C ASN A 87 -28.46 2.89 -8.10
N ALA A 88 -27.64 3.76 -8.69
CA ALA A 88 -28.06 4.67 -9.76
C ALA A 88 -28.55 3.90 -11.00
N ASP A 89 -27.85 2.82 -11.36
CA ASP A 89 -28.24 1.96 -12.47
C ASP A 89 -29.59 1.28 -12.17
N ALA A 90 -29.78 0.76 -10.96
CA ALA A 90 -31.04 0.15 -10.53
C ALA A 90 -32.22 1.14 -10.52
N ILE A 91 -32.00 2.38 -10.05
CA ILE A 91 -33.00 3.45 -10.08
C ILE A 91 -33.40 3.75 -11.53
N THR A 92 -32.42 3.85 -12.43
CA THR A 92 -32.67 4.09 -13.86
C THR A 92 -33.57 3.00 -14.45
N MET A 93 -33.29 1.73 -14.15
CA MET A 93 -34.13 0.61 -14.60
C MET A 93 -35.56 0.69 -14.03
N LEU A 94 -35.72 0.99 -12.74
CA LEU A 94 -37.03 1.12 -12.10
C LEU A 94 -37.87 2.27 -12.67
N GLN A 95 -37.21 3.32 -13.17
CA GLN A 95 -37.84 4.45 -13.85
C GLN A 95 -38.19 4.16 -15.31
N GLY A 96 -37.97 2.93 -15.81
CA GLY A 96 -38.20 2.56 -17.20
C GLY A 96 -37.11 3.06 -18.16
N GLY A 97 -36.00 3.57 -17.62
CA GLY A 97 -34.80 3.89 -18.39
C GLY A 97 -34.01 2.64 -18.74
N THR A 98 -33.09 2.78 -19.70
CA THR A 98 -32.12 1.74 -20.01
C THR A 98 -30.75 2.17 -19.49
N VAL A 99 -30.03 1.23 -18.88
CA VAL A 99 -28.61 1.40 -18.58
C VAL A 99 -27.84 0.65 -19.64
N THR A 100 -27.01 1.37 -20.40
CA THR A 100 -26.04 0.76 -21.28
C THR A 100 -24.88 0.29 -20.41
N PRO A 101 -24.61 -1.03 -20.31
CA PRO A 101 -23.38 -1.49 -19.69
C PRO A 101 -22.20 -0.83 -20.41
N PRO A 102 -21.07 -0.58 -19.73
CA PRO A 102 -19.85 -0.26 -20.46
C PRO A 102 -19.65 -1.36 -21.52
N VAL A 103 -19.36 -0.95 -22.76
CA VAL A 103 -18.96 -1.90 -23.80
C VAL A 103 -17.69 -2.55 -23.27
N GLN A 104 -17.81 -3.76 -22.75
CA GLN A 104 -16.65 -4.56 -22.42
C GLN A 104 -16.09 -4.98 -23.75
N GLU A 105 -15.01 -4.33 -24.18
CA GLU A 105 -14.25 -4.78 -25.34
C GLU A 105 -13.95 -6.26 -25.14
N GLU A 106 -14.24 -7.06 -26.17
CA GLU A 106 -14.05 -8.50 -26.07
C GLU A 106 -12.58 -8.86 -25.80
N TYR A 107 -11.66 -8.00 -26.24
CA TYR A 107 -10.22 -8.09 -26.00
C TYR A 107 -9.68 -6.73 -25.56
N PRO A 108 -9.78 -6.37 -24.26
CA PRO A 108 -9.22 -5.12 -23.74
C PRO A 108 -7.70 -5.07 -23.93
N GLU A 109 -7.10 -3.88 -23.96
CA GLU A 109 -5.63 -3.76 -24.01
C GLU A 109 -4.95 -4.45 -22.80
N TYR A 110 -3.78 -5.04 -23.05
CA TYR A 110 -2.97 -5.66 -22.01
C TYR A 110 -2.58 -4.67 -20.92
N VAL A 111 -2.78 -5.06 -19.67
CA VAL A 111 -2.33 -4.34 -18.48
C VAL A 111 -1.44 -5.28 -17.68
N GLN A 112 -0.18 -4.89 -17.47
CA GLN A 112 0.76 -5.68 -16.66
C GLN A 112 0.25 -5.79 -15.21
N PRO A 113 0.00 -7.02 -14.71
CA PRO A 113 -0.38 -7.20 -13.32
C PRO A 113 0.75 -6.77 -12.36
N SER A 114 0.37 -6.14 -11.25
CA SER A 114 1.26 -5.76 -10.16
C SER A 114 1.39 -6.84 -9.07
N GLY A 115 0.51 -7.85 -9.07
CA GLY A 115 0.59 -9.04 -8.22
C GLY A 115 -0.64 -9.95 -8.32
N ALA A 116 -0.88 -10.76 -7.27
CA ALA A 116 -1.97 -11.73 -7.27
C ALA A 116 -3.39 -11.11 -7.25
N HIS A 117 -3.52 -9.83 -6.90
CA HIS A 117 -4.83 -9.16 -6.75
C HIS A 117 -5.38 -8.60 -8.06
N ASP A 118 -4.53 -8.47 -9.08
CA ASP A 118 -4.85 -7.98 -10.43
C ASP A 118 -4.33 -8.93 -11.51
N ALA A 119 -4.01 -10.18 -11.13
CA ALA A 119 -3.59 -11.21 -12.05
C ALA A 119 -4.73 -11.68 -12.97
N TYR A 120 -4.38 -12.01 -14.21
CA TYR A 120 -5.30 -12.62 -15.16
C TYR A 120 -5.65 -14.05 -14.77
N ASN A 121 -6.87 -14.48 -15.06
CA ASN A 121 -7.35 -15.82 -14.80
C ASN A 121 -7.75 -16.56 -16.07
N THR A 122 -7.97 -17.86 -15.97
CA THR A 122 -8.32 -18.69 -17.12
C THR A 122 -9.55 -18.15 -17.83
N GLY A 123 -9.43 -17.89 -19.14
CA GLY A 123 -10.48 -17.33 -19.97
C GLY A 123 -10.47 -15.81 -20.11
N ASP A 124 -9.67 -15.10 -19.32
CA ASP A 124 -9.48 -13.66 -19.52
C ASP A 124 -8.86 -13.39 -20.89
N LYS A 125 -9.35 -12.33 -21.53
CA LYS A 125 -8.99 -11.94 -22.88
C LYS A 125 -8.21 -10.64 -22.85
N MET A 126 -7.23 -10.50 -23.72
CA MET A 126 -6.54 -9.22 -23.91
C MET A 126 -6.00 -9.08 -25.34
N THR A 127 -5.81 -7.83 -25.76
CA THR A 127 -5.03 -7.44 -26.93
C THR A 127 -3.64 -7.05 -26.46
N TYR A 128 -2.61 -7.80 -26.87
CA TYR A 128 -1.24 -7.55 -26.46
C TYR A 128 -0.60 -6.42 -27.26
N THR A 129 0.58 -5.97 -26.85
CA THR A 129 1.29 -4.82 -27.45
C THR A 129 1.69 -5.05 -28.92
N ASP A 130 1.70 -6.30 -29.37
CA ASP A 130 1.87 -6.72 -30.77
C ASP A 130 0.60 -6.57 -31.62
N GLY A 131 -0.53 -6.16 -31.02
CA GLY A 131 -1.84 -6.03 -31.65
C GLY A 131 -2.62 -7.34 -31.77
N LYS A 132 -2.07 -8.47 -31.32
CA LYS A 132 -2.72 -9.77 -31.36
C LYS A 132 -3.58 -10.01 -30.12
N ARG A 133 -4.53 -10.92 -30.26
CA ARG A 133 -5.49 -11.28 -29.22
C ARG A 133 -5.08 -12.57 -28.53
N TYR A 134 -5.13 -12.57 -27.21
CA TYR A 134 -4.77 -13.72 -26.39
C TYR A 134 -5.87 -14.05 -25.38
N ILE A 135 -5.99 -15.34 -25.08
CA ILE A 135 -6.86 -15.88 -24.01
C ILE A 135 -5.97 -16.55 -22.97
N CYS A 136 -6.02 -16.09 -21.73
CA CYS A 136 -5.29 -16.68 -20.63
C CYS A 136 -5.75 -18.13 -20.37
N GLN A 137 -4.80 -19.02 -20.11
CA GLN A 137 -5.00 -20.46 -19.93
C GLN A 137 -4.74 -20.90 -18.48
N MET A 138 -4.43 -19.97 -17.57
CA MET A 138 -4.14 -20.27 -16.18
C MET A 138 -4.71 -19.23 -15.22
N ASP A 139 -4.96 -19.65 -13.98
CA ASP A 139 -5.36 -18.75 -12.91
C ASP A 139 -4.15 -18.06 -12.27
N GLY A 140 -4.28 -16.79 -11.92
CA GLY A 140 -3.22 -16.01 -11.29
C GLY A 140 -2.02 -15.72 -12.21
N CYS A 141 -2.24 -15.55 -13.52
CA CYS A 141 -1.19 -15.18 -14.47
C CYS A 141 -0.76 -13.71 -14.27
N VAL A 142 0.51 -13.52 -13.92
CA VAL A 142 1.15 -12.19 -13.77
C VAL A 142 2.20 -11.91 -14.86
N TRP A 143 2.34 -12.81 -15.83
CA TRP A 143 3.35 -12.74 -16.89
C TRP A 143 2.69 -12.50 -18.25
N ASP A 144 3.33 -11.69 -19.08
CA ASP A 144 2.91 -11.44 -20.46
C ASP A 144 3.19 -12.66 -21.40
N PRO A 145 2.65 -12.66 -22.63
CA PRO A 145 2.88 -13.72 -23.61
C PRO A 145 4.34 -13.93 -24.03
N ASP A 146 5.22 -12.92 -23.95
CA ASP A 146 6.64 -13.08 -24.28
C ASP A 146 7.40 -13.76 -23.13
N THR A 147 7.06 -13.39 -21.90
CA THR A 147 7.66 -13.95 -20.68
C THR A 147 7.17 -15.38 -20.41
N TYR A 148 5.87 -15.63 -20.56
CA TYR A 148 5.29 -16.95 -20.31
C TYR A 148 4.22 -17.35 -21.35
N PRO A 149 4.64 -17.70 -22.59
CA PRO A 149 3.73 -18.02 -23.68
C PRO A 149 2.74 -19.16 -23.38
N GLN A 150 3.12 -20.06 -22.47
CA GLN A 150 2.32 -21.24 -22.10
C GLN A 150 1.01 -20.86 -21.41
N ALA A 151 0.97 -19.69 -20.76
CA ALA A 151 -0.22 -19.17 -20.12
C ALA A 151 -1.19 -18.51 -21.11
N TRP A 152 -0.82 -18.35 -22.39
CA TRP A 152 -1.58 -17.55 -23.33
C TRP A 152 -1.85 -18.29 -24.62
N LYS A 153 -3.12 -18.32 -25.03
CA LYS A 153 -3.52 -18.85 -26.34
C LYS A 153 -3.78 -17.70 -27.29
N GLU A 154 -2.95 -17.55 -28.32
CA GLU A 154 -3.18 -16.62 -29.42
C GLU A 154 -4.48 -17.01 -30.17
N VAL A 155 -5.32 -16.03 -30.43
CA VAL A 155 -6.52 -16.16 -31.26
C VAL A 155 -6.13 -15.85 -32.69
N THR A 156 -6.11 -16.88 -33.53
CA THR A 156 -5.92 -16.76 -34.97
C THR A 156 -7.30 -16.70 -35.62
N GLU A 157 -7.55 -15.68 -36.45
CA GLU A 157 -8.74 -15.60 -37.32
C GLU A 157 -8.64 -16.55 -38.52
#